data_AF-A0A6P3BXE0-F1
#
_entry.id   AF-A0A6P3BXE0-F1
#
_cell.length_a   1.000
_cell.length_b   1.000
_cell.length_c   1.000
_cell.angle_alpha   90.00
_cell.angle_beta   90.00
_cell.angle_gamma   90.00
#
_symmetry.space_group_name_H-M   'P 1'
#
loop_
_entity.id
_entity.type
_entity.pdbx_description
1 polymer ?
#
loop_
_entity_poly.entity_id
_entity_poly.type
_entity_poly.pdbx_seq_one_letter_code
_entity_poly.pdbx_strand_id
1 'polypeptide(L)' 'MLAEPAYFGKAEAFRRDDAVLGIAARKGVVAFWNIPAYMNGRGGHIDLIDGARALCGSDCYWAASEVWFWPLR' A
#
# COMPACT_ATOMS: atom_id res chain seq x y z
N MET A 1 3.03 -14.61 -1.85
CA MET A 1 3.91 -14.39 -0.69
C MET A 1 3.15 -13.69 0.46
N LEU A 2 3.09 -12.37 0.59
CA LEU A 2 2.41 -11.75 1.76
C LEU A 2 0.89 -11.98 1.85
N ALA A 3 0.22 -12.11 0.70
CA ALA A 3 -1.21 -12.35 0.64
C ALA A 3 -1.62 -13.80 1.01
N GLU A 4 -0.65 -14.69 1.22
CA GLU A 4 -0.95 -16.07 1.61
C GLU A 4 -1.41 -16.13 3.07
N PRO A 5 -2.34 -17.03 3.43
CA PRO A 5 -2.86 -17.15 4.79
C PRO A 5 -1.80 -17.41 5.87
N ALA A 6 -0.66 -17.99 5.49
CA ALA A 6 0.45 -18.27 6.40
C ALA A 6 1.26 -17.02 6.80
N TYR A 7 1.04 -15.87 6.11
CA TYR A 7 1.67 -14.58 6.44
C TYR A 7 0.61 -13.58 6.91
N PHE A 8 0.29 -12.56 6.12
CA PHE A 8 -0.70 -11.54 6.49
C PHE A 8 -2.11 -11.84 5.95
N GLY A 9 -2.26 -12.84 5.09
CA GLY A 9 -3.54 -13.14 4.44
C GLY A 9 -3.96 -12.06 3.45
N LYS A 10 -5.25 -12.07 3.06
CA LYS A 10 -5.77 -11.16 2.03
C LYS A 10 -5.61 -9.69 2.45
N ALA A 11 -5.04 -8.87 1.57
CA ALA A 11 -4.93 -7.43 1.76
C ALA A 11 -6.29 -6.73 1.67
N GLU A 12 -6.40 -5.58 2.33
CA GLU A 12 -7.39 -4.57 1.97
C GLU A 12 -6.90 -3.88 0.69
N ALA A 13 -7.65 -4.01 -0.41
CA ALA A 13 -7.28 -3.44 -1.71
C ALA A 13 -8.13 -2.20 -2.01
N PHE A 14 -7.46 -1.10 -2.34
CA PHE A 14 -8.07 0.20 -2.62
C PHE A 14 -7.71 0.68 -4.02
N ARG A 15 -8.63 1.40 -4.66
CA ARG A 15 -8.26 2.28 -5.79
C ARG A 15 -7.48 3.46 -5.24
N ARG A 16 -6.71 4.12 -6.12
CA ARG A 16 -5.89 5.29 -5.80
C ARG A 16 -6.58 6.28 -4.84
N ASP A 17 -7.75 6.76 -5.24
CA ASP A 17 -8.43 7.87 -4.56
C ASP A 17 -9.05 7.45 -3.21
N ASP A 18 -9.26 6.15 -3.02
CA ASP A 18 -9.85 5.59 -1.80
C ASP A 18 -8.80 5.20 -0.75
N ALA A 19 -7.53 5.07 -1.15
CA ALA A 19 -6.49 4.46 -0.32
C ALA A 19 -6.21 5.25 0.97
N VAL A 20 -6.14 6.58 0.89
CA VAL A 20 -5.85 7.43 2.07
C VAL A 20 -6.96 7.32 3.11
N LEU A 21 -8.22 7.40 2.68
CA LEU A 21 -9.38 7.27 3.56
C LEU A 21 -9.55 5.84 4.07
N GLY A 22 -9.28 4.85 3.22
CA GLY A 22 -9.33 3.44 3.57
C GLY A 22 -8.31 3.09 4.65
N ILE A 23 -7.04 3.48 4.49
CA ILE A 23 -5.98 3.23 5.48
C ILE A 23 -6.25 4.02 6.78
N ALA A 24 -6.66 5.28 6.64
CA ALA A 24 -6.92 6.21 7.75
C ALA A 24 -5.71 6.27 8.72
N ALA A 25 -5.95 6.32 10.03
CA ALA A 25 -4.89 6.42 11.04
C ALA A 25 -4.14 5.10 11.33
N ARG A 26 -4.41 4.02 10.58
CA ARG A 26 -3.85 2.69 10.86
C ARG A 26 -2.40 2.58 10.39
N LYS A 27 -1.64 1.73 11.08
CA LYS A 27 -0.25 1.40 10.73
C LYS A 27 -0.19 0.02 10.10
N GLY A 28 0.77 -0.21 9.21
CA GLY A 28 0.93 -1.53 8.63
C GLY A 28 1.88 -1.61 7.45
N VAL A 29 1.72 -2.66 6.66
CA VAL A 29 2.40 -2.83 5.37
C VAL A 29 1.53 -2.26 4.27
N VAL A 30 2.12 -1.52 3.35
CA VAL A 30 1.46 -0.99 2.15
C VAL A 30 2.22 -1.44 0.90
N ALA A 31 1.48 -1.86 -0.13
CA ALA A 31 2.02 -2.12 -1.45
C ALA A 31 1.31 -1.26 -2.50
N PHE A 32 2.09 -0.47 -3.23
CA PHE A 32 1.66 0.40 -4.31
C PHE A 32 1.88 -0.32 -5.65
N TRP A 33 0.82 -0.48 -6.45
CA TRP A 33 0.86 -1.20 -7.72
C TRP A 33 0.74 -0.29 -8.94
N ASN A 34 1.44 -0.66 -10.02
CA ASN A 34 1.38 0.01 -11.32
C ASN A 34 1.67 1.52 -11.21
N ILE A 35 2.81 1.86 -10.62
CA ILE A 35 3.23 3.26 -10.45
C ILE A 35 3.48 3.88 -11.83
N PRO A 36 2.80 4.99 -12.19
CA PRO A 36 2.99 5.65 -13.48
C PRO A 36 4.47 6.01 -13.72
N ALA A 37 4.92 5.85 -14.96
CA ALA A 37 6.30 6.09 -15.39
C ALA A 37 7.40 5.23 -14.73
N TYR A 38 7.06 4.31 -13.82
CA TYR A 38 8.01 3.36 -13.24
C TYR A 38 7.86 1.97 -13.89
N MET A 39 8.96 1.47 -14.46
CA MET A 39 8.98 0.21 -15.22
C MET A 39 7.82 0.09 -16.23
N ASN A 40 7.57 1.16 -17.00
CA ASN A 40 6.45 1.25 -17.95
C ASN A 40 5.07 1.03 -17.31
N GLY A 41 4.86 1.53 -16.08
CA GLY A 41 3.58 1.43 -15.38
C GLY A 41 3.29 0.04 -14.79
N ARG A 42 4.29 -0.85 -14.75
CA ARG A 42 4.16 -2.20 -14.18
C ARG A 42 4.91 -2.38 -12.87
N GLY A 43 5.77 -1.42 -12.53
CA GLY A 43 6.53 -1.44 -11.29
C GLY A 43 5.63 -1.13 -10.09
N GLY A 44 6.03 -1.64 -8.93
CA GLY A 44 5.41 -1.35 -7.65
C GLY A 44 6.42 -1.01 -6.59
N HIS A 45 5.92 -0.63 -5.41
CA HIS A 45 6.71 -0.33 -4.22
C HIS A 45 6.05 -0.95 -3.00
N ILE A 46 6.82 -1.54 -2.09
CA ILE A 46 6.31 -2.08 -0.83
C ILE A 46 7.03 -1.40 0.33
N ASP A 47 6.27 -0.99 1.34
CA ASP A 47 6.80 -0.24 2.48
C ASP A 47 5.98 -0.47 3.75
N LEU A 48 6.47 0.07 4.86
CA LEU A 48 5.69 0.27 6.08
C LEU A 48 5.05 1.65 6.05
N ILE A 49 3.87 1.81 6.64
CA ILE A 49 3.14 3.09 6.70
C ILE A 49 2.66 3.44 8.10
N ASP A 50 2.81 4.71 8.47
CA ASP A 50 2.04 5.38 9.52
C ASP A 50 0.92 6.21 8.89
N GLY A 51 -0.29 5.65 8.84
CA GLY A 51 -1.43 6.25 8.16
C GLY A 51 -1.90 7.57 8.78
N ALA A 52 -1.68 7.78 10.09
CA ALA A 52 -2.02 9.04 10.75
C ALA A 52 -1.20 10.23 10.19
N ARG A 53 -0.06 9.95 9.59
CA ARG A 53 0.84 10.93 8.97
C ARG A 53 0.91 10.79 7.44
N ALA A 54 0.23 9.78 6.87
CA ALA A 54 0.40 9.35 5.48
C ALA A 54 1.89 9.19 5.09
N LEU A 55 2.71 8.68 6.03
CA LEU A 55 4.17 8.61 5.89
C LEU A 55 4.62 7.15 5.77
N CYS A 56 5.41 6.86 4.74
CA CYS A 56 6.03 5.55 4.54
C CYS A 56 7.42 5.51 5.19
N GLY A 57 7.91 4.31 5.49
CA GLY A 57 9.25 4.12 6.05
C GLY A 57 10.34 4.63 5.12
N SER A 58 10.18 4.40 3.81
CA SER A 58 11.04 4.96 2.77
C SER A 58 10.29 6.02 1.95
N ASP A 59 9.32 5.61 1.13
CA ASP A 59 8.61 6.48 0.20
C ASP A 59 7.18 5.99 -0.07
N CYS A 60 6.24 6.93 -0.19
CA CYS A 60 4.85 6.61 -0.56
C CYS A 60 4.57 6.97 -2.02
N TYR A 61 3.96 6.05 -2.76
CA TYR A 61 3.65 6.24 -4.19
C TYR A 61 2.13 6.29 -4.41
N TRP A 62 1.49 7.34 -3.87
CA TRP A 62 0.05 7.56 -3.97
C TRP A 62 -0.47 7.73 -5.41
N ALA A 63 0.40 7.91 -6.40
CA ALA A 63 0.03 7.88 -7.81
C ALA A 63 -0.15 6.46 -8.37
N ALA A 64 0.08 5.39 -7.60
CA ALA A 64 -0.24 4.02 -8.00
C ALA A 64 -1.71 3.85 -8.42
N SER A 65 -2.01 2.87 -9.28
CA SER A 65 -3.40 2.60 -9.69
C SER A 65 -4.19 1.90 -8.60
N GLU A 66 -3.50 1.09 -7.80
CA GLU A 66 -4.06 0.24 -6.76
C GLU A 66 -3.12 0.21 -5.56
N VAL A 67 -3.69 0.19 -4.36
CA VAL A 67 -2.95 0.18 -3.10
C VAL A 67 -3.46 -0.98 -2.25
N TRP A 68 -2.57 -1.87 -1.84
CA TRP A 68 -2.87 -2.96 -0.93
C TRP A 68 -2.35 -2.61 0.46
N PHE A 69 -3.14 -2.93 1.48
CA PHE A 69 -2.83 -2.64 2.87
C PHE A 69 -3.05 -3.86 3.75
N TRP A 70 -2.09 -4.11 4.64
CA TRP A 70 -2.22 -5.07 5.73
C TRP A 70 -2.03 -4.34 7.06
N PRO A 71 -3.09 -4.16 7.86
CA PRO A 71 -2.96 -3.52 9.16
C PRO A 71 -2.09 -4.38 10.09
N LEU A 72 -1.18 -3.73 10.80
CA LEU A 72 -0.38 -4.32 11.86
C LEU A 72 -0.81 -3.73 13.20
N ARG A 73 -0.70 -4.53 14.27
CA ARG A 73 -0.99 -4.10 15.65
C ARG A 73 0.27 -3.60 16.34
#